data_AF-A0A7Y4NVE8-F1
#
_entry.id   AF-A0A7Y4NVE8-F1
#
_cell.length_a   1.000
_cell.length_b   1.000
_cell.length_c   1.000
_cell.angle_alpha   90.00
_cell.angle_beta   90.00
_cell.angle_gamma   90.00
#
_symmetry.space_group_name_H-M   'P 1'
#
loop_
_entity.id
_entity.type
_entity.pdbx_description
1 polymer ?
#
loop_
_entity_poly.entity_id
_entity_poly.type
_entity_poly.pdbx_seq_one_letter_code
_entity_poly.pdbx_strand_id
1 'polypeptide(L)'
;PAPPAVQLSGTDPRVRDLLKGLSSDADFARWLAAEDLARRFAASANLIADGQSPRMPLSFMAPAGPFRVTKRRGHTVTAPESHTRYDGVARVITSLDSKAVGQVYQELKPLLDAAHAELAPPGRSLDATLSQAIGRLTRVPVPKTPPELAPRGALYVYADPGLEALGAAEKHLLRMGPENMRKVQAKLTELATALGLPSPEQARQP
;
A
#
# COMPACT_ATOMS: atom_id res chain seq x y z
N PRO A 1 -14.66 24.97 23.97
CA PRO A 1 -15.29 24.44 22.74
C PRO A 1 -14.40 23.39 22.07
N ALA A 2 -14.93 22.21 21.76
CA ALA A 2 -14.22 21.26 20.90
C ALA A 2 -14.01 21.91 19.52
N PRO A 3 -12.86 21.72 18.87
CA PRO A 3 -12.67 22.20 17.50
C PRO A 3 -13.78 21.63 16.60
N PRO A 4 -14.26 22.40 15.60
CA PRO A 4 -15.29 21.92 14.69
C PRO A 4 -14.83 20.63 14.01
N ALA A 5 -15.75 19.66 13.90
CA ALA A 5 -15.46 18.41 13.21
C ALA A 5 -15.04 18.70 11.77
N VAL A 6 -13.91 18.13 11.34
CA VAL A 6 -13.42 18.28 9.98
C VAL A 6 -14.39 17.60 9.02
N GLN A 7 -14.96 18.35 8.08
CA GLN A 7 -15.87 17.81 7.07
C GLN A 7 -15.08 17.09 5.97
N LEU A 8 -15.38 15.81 5.74
CA LEU A 8 -14.69 14.99 4.73
C LEU A 8 -15.35 15.07 3.35
N SER A 9 -16.68 15.19 3.29
CA SER A 9 -17.42 15.24 2.02
C SER A 9 -17.07 16.51 1.23
N GLY A 10 -16.89 16.37 -0.09
CA GLY A 10 -16.58 17.50 -0.97
C GLY A 10 -15.13 17.99 -0.91
N THR A 11 -14.23 17.28 -0.21
CA THR A 11 -12.82 17.68 -0.08
C THR A 11 -11.93 17.17 -1.23
N ASP A 12 -12.40 16.22 -2.04
CA ASP A 12 -11.62 15.60 -3.11
C ASP A 12 -11.04 16.58 -4.15
N PRO A 13 -11.75 17.64 -4.61
CA PRO A 13 -11.15 18.63 -5.51
C PRO A 13 -9.89 19.26 -4.91
N ARG A 14 -9.95 19.69 -3.64
CA ARG A 14 -8.80 20.27 -2.93
C ARG A 14 -7.69 19.25 -2.71
N VAL A 15 -8.04 18.04 -2.27
CA VAL A 15 -7.06 16.96 -2.08
C VAL A 15 -6.34 16.66 -3.40
N ARG A 16 -7.10 16.52 -4.49
CA ARG A 16 -6.55 16.29 -5.83
C ARG A 16 -5.62 17.41 -6.28
N ASP A 17 -5.97 18.67 -6.03
CA ASP A 17 -5.11 19.81 -6.39
C ASP A 17 -3.75 19.76 -5.68
N LEU A 18 -3.73 19.39 -4.40
CA LEU A 18 -2.48 19.21 -3.64
C LEU A 18 -1.68 18.00 -4.12
N LEU A 19 -2.35 16.93 -4.54
CA LEU A 19 -1.69 15.70 -4.99
C LEU A 19 -1.11 15.80 -6.41
N LYS A 20 -1.64 16.66 -7.29
CA LYS A 20 -1.23 16.76 -8.72
C LYS A 20 0.28 16.93 -8.92
N GLY A 21 0.95 17.66 -8.03
CA GLY A 21 2.38 17.95 -8.12
C GLY A 21 3.31 16.81 -7.65
N LEU A 22 2.76 15.72 -7.10
CA LEU A 22 3.57 14.66 -6.49
C LEU A 22 4.23 13.73 -7.50
N SER A 23 3.73 13.65 -8.73
CA SER A 23 4.31 12.85 -9.80
C SER A 23 3.83 13.33 -11.17
N SER A 24 4.68 13.19 -12.19
CA SER A 24 4.35 13.41 -13.60
C SER A 24 3.78 12.17 -14.30
N ASP A 25 3.60 11.07 -13.58
CA ASP A 25 3.11 9.81 -14.14
C ASP A 25 1.62 9.91 -14.55
N ALA A 26 1.31 9.55 -15.80
CA ALA A 26 -0.05 9.61 -16.31
C ALA A 26 -1.04 8.70 -15.55
N ASP A 27 -0.59 7.54 -15.06
CA ASP A 27 -1.45 6.65 -14.26
C ASP A 27 -1.72 7.25 -12.87
N PHE A 28 -0.75 7.94 -12.29
CA PHE A 28 -0.96 8.67 -11.04
C PHE A 28 -2.05 9.73 -11.22
N ALA A 29 -1.94 10.57 -12.24
CA ALA A 29 -2.95 11.58 -12.56
C ALA A 29 -4.35 10.95 -12.80
N ARG A 30 -4.40 9.82 -13.50
CA ARG A 30 -5.64 9.05 -13.73
C ARG A 30 -6.22 8.51 -12.42
N TRP A 31 -5.41 7.99 -11.52
CA TRP A 31 -5.87 7.45 -10.23
C TRP A 31 -6.43 8.51 -9.30
N LEU A 32 -5.95 9.75 -9.38
CA LEU A 32 -6.52 10.86 -8.63
C LEU A 32 -7.98 11.14 -9.00
N ALA A 33 -8.48 10.67 -10.14
CA ALA A 33 -9.90 10.78 -10.50
C ALA A 33 -10.82 9.88 -9.66
N ALA A 34 -10.28 9.02 -8.79
CA ALA A 34 -11.09 8.33 -7.80
C ALA A 34 -11.73 9.32 -6.82
N GLU A 35 -12.89 8.93 -6.29
CA GLU A 35 -13.60 9.64 -5.23
C GLU A 35 -13.22 9.08 -3.85
N ASP A 36 -13.51 9.85 -2.80
CA ASP A 36 -13.22 9.58 -1.39
C ASP A 36 -11.73 9.37 -1.10
N LEU A 37 -10.86 10.23 -1.66
CA LEU A 37 -9.41 10.04 -1.64
C LEU A 37 -8.85 9.91 -0.21
N ALA A 38 -9.27 10.81 0.68
CA ALA A 38 -8.83 10.79 2.09
C ALA A 38 -9.28 9.52 2.83
N ARG A 39 -10.55 9.10 2.63
CA ARG A 39 -11.11 7.90 3.25
C ARG A 39 -10.47 6.63 2.70
N ARG A 40 -10.21 6.55 1.39
CA ARG A 40 -9.51 5.42 0.76
C ARG A 40 -8.08 5.29 1.25
N PHE A 41 -7.37 6.41 1.42
CA PHE A 41 -6.05 6.42 2.01
C PHE A 41 -6.08 5.89 3.45
N ALA A 42 -6.93 6.45 4.30
CA ALA A 42 -7.08 6.03 5.69
C ALA A 42 -7.50 4.55 5.83
N ALA A 43 -8.45 4.09 5.01
CA ALA A 43 -8.87 2.70 4.99
C ALA A 43 -7.74 1.76 4.55
N SER A 44 -6.97 2.16 3.54
CA SER A 44 -5.84 1.37 3.04
C SER A 44 -4.73 1.28 4.07
N ALA A 45 -4.40 2.39 4.75
CA ALA A 45 -3.44 2.42 5.85
C ALA A 45 -3.85 1.46 6.99
N ASN A 46 -5.10 1.53 7.44
CA ASN A 46 -5.62 0.63 8.48
C ASN A 46 -5.59 -0.84 8.06
N LEU A 47 -6.11 -1.18 6.87
CA LEU A 47 -6.12 -2.56 6.38
C LEU A 47 -4.70 -3.13 6.30
N ILE A 48 -3.75 -2.38 5.75
CA ILE A 48 -2.36 -2.84 5.64
C ILE A 48 -1.72 -2.96 7.03
N ALA A 49 -1.97 -2.01 7.94
CA ALA A 49 -1.46 -2.07 9.31
C ALA A 49 -1.95 -3.33 10.04
N ASP A 50 -3.15 -3.82 9.74
CA ASP A 50 -3.71 -5.03 10.33
C ASP A 50 -3.41 -6.31 9.50
N GLY A 51 -2.59 -6.21 8.45
CA GLY A 51 -2.23 -7.34 7.57
C GLY A 51 -3.35 -7.79 6.64
N GLN A 52 -4.40 -6.98 6.48
CA GLN A 52 -5.56 -7.24 5.63
C GLN A 52 -5.39 -6.66 4.22
N SER A 53 -6.17 -7.17 3.27
CA SER A 53 -6.07 -6.78 1.86
C SER A 53 -6.67 -5.39 1.60
N PRO A 54 -5.90 -4.41 1.08
CA PRO A 54 -6.41 -3.10 0.71
C PRO A 54 -7.07 -3.07 -0.69
N ARG A 55 -7.36 -4.24 -1.29
CA ARG A 55 -7.85 -4.37 -2.67
C ARG A 55 -9.12 -3.55 -2.95
N MET A 56 -10.04 -3.46 -1.99
CA MET A 56 -11.31 -2.72 -2.16
C MET A 56 -11.07 -1.20 -2.25
N PRO A 57 -10.45 -0.53 -1.26
CA PRO A 57 -10.18 0.90 -1.37
C PRO A 57 -9.19 1.24 -2.51
N LEU A 58 -8.30 0.33 -2.91
CA LEU A 58 -7.33 0.51 -3.99
C LEU A 58 -7.75 -0.13 -5.32
N SER A 59 -9.05 -0.36 -5.54
CA SER A 59 -9.54 -1.05 -6.75
C SER A 59 -9.17 -0.35 -8.06
N PHE A 60 -8.97 0.96 -8.04
CA PHE A 60 -8.52 1.76 -9.19
C PHE A 60 -7.06 1.45 -9.63
N MET A 61 -6.27 0.82 -8.76
CA MET A 61 -4.90 0.36 -9.02
C MET A 61 -4.85 -1.11 -9.50
N ALA A 62 -6.01 -1.75 -9.72
CA ALA A 62 -6.05 -3.18 -10.00
C ALA A 62 -5.23 -3.54 -11.26
N PRO A 63 -4.32 -4.52 -11.17
CA PRO A 63 -3.54 -4.96 -12.33
C PRO A 63 -4.45 -5.57 -13.40
N ALA A 64 -4.19 -5.26 -14.66
CA ALA A 64 -4.94 -5.82 -15.79
C ALA A 64 -4.50 -7.26 -16.10
N GLY A 65 -5.43 -8.08 -16.60
CA GLY A 65 -5.15 -9.44 -17.06
C GLY A 65 -5.10 -10.51 -15.96
N PRO A 66 -5.24 -11.79 -16.35
CA PRO A 66 -5.34 -12.89 -15.40
C PRO A 66 -4.01 -13.21 -14.72
N PHE A 67 -4.09 -13.78 -13.52
CA PHE A 67 -2.95 -14.43 -12.89
C PHE A 67 -2.62 -15.74 -13.61
N ARG A 68 -1.34 -15.98 -13.85
CA ARG A 68 -0.79 -17.17 -14.55
C ARG A 68 0.30 -17.83 -13.72
N VAL A 69 0.38 -19.14 -13.85
CA VAL A 69 1.44 -19.99 -13.27
C VAL A 69 2.21 -20.68 -14.39
N THR A 70 3.43 -21.12 -14.08
CA THR A 70 4.26 -21.93 -14.99
C THR A 70 4.96 -23.03 -14.21
N LYS A 71 5.40 -24.09 -14.90
CA LYS A 71 6.18 -25.17 -14.29
C LYS A 71 7.67 -24.88 -14.44
N ARG A 72 8.42 -24.86 -13.33
CA ARG A 72 9.89 -24.79 -13.33
C ARG A 72 10.46 -25.94 -12.53
N ARG A 73 11.29 -26.77 -13.18
CA ARG A 73 11.92 -27.96 -12.56
C ARG A 73 10.91 -28.86 -11.81
N GLY A 74 9.72 -29.05 -12.37
CA GLY A 74 8.66 -29.86 -11.76
C GLY A 74 7.74 -29.11 -10.77
N HIS A 75 8.14 -27.93 -10.29
CA HIS A 75 7.37 -27.13 -9.34
C HIS A 75 6.48 -26.11 -10.05
N THR A 76 5.28 -25.87 -9.51
CA THR A 76 4.39 -24.81 -10.00
C THR A 76 4.80 -23.49 -9.35
N VAL A 77 5.10 -22.47 -10.14
CA VAL A 77 5.51 -21.15 -9.64
C VAL A 77 4.72 -20.05 -10.35
N THR A 78 4.75 -18.84 -9.80
CA THR A 78 4.19 -17.66 -10.48
C THR A 78 4.90 -17.44 -11.82
N ALA A 79 4.13 -17.27 -12.89
CA ALA A 79 4.69 -16.94 -14.20
C ALA A 79 5.25 -15.50 -14.20
N PRO A 80 6.38 -15.21 -14.87
CA PRO A 80 6.94 -13.86 -14.91
C PRO A 80 5.92 -12.79 -15.34
N GLU A 81 5.04 -13.11 -16.28
CA GLU A 81 3.98 -12.23 -16.78
C GLU A 81 3.03 -11.81 -15.66
N SER A 82 2.79 -12.67 -14.66
CA SER A 82 1.94 -12.34 -13.52
C SER A 82 2.51 -11.22 -12.65
N HIS A 83 3.84 -11.09 -12.61
CA HIS A 83 4.54 -10.01 -11.92
C HIS A 83 4.46 -8.71 -12.73
N THR A 84 4.65 -8.78 -14.06
CA THR A 84 4.66 -7.58 -14.93
C THR A 84 3.37 -6.77 -14.88
N ARG A 85 2.24 -7.41 -14.54
CA ARG A 85 0.96 -6.70 -14.34
C ARG A 85 1.01 -5.66 -13.21
N TYR A 86 1.97 -5.79 -12.30
CA TYR A 86 2.21 -4.85 -11.20
C TYR A 86 3.27 -3.79 -11.53
N ASP A 87 3.90 -3.83 -12.70
CA ASP A 87 4.96 -2.87 -13.08
C ASP A 87 4.42 -1.45 -13.10
N GLY A 88 3.18 -1.25 -13.60
CA GLY A 88 2.51 0.04 -13.56
C GLY A 88 2.33 0.56 -12.13
N VAL A 89 2.00 -0.33 -11.18
CA VAL A 89 1.86 0.05 -9.76
C VAL A 89 3.19 0.42 -9.14
N ALA A 90 4.22 -0.40 -9.35
CA ALA A 90 5.56 -0.13 -8.85
C ALA A 90 6.10 1.19 -9.42
N ARG A 91 5.94 1.40 -10.73
CA ARG A 91 6.34 2.62 -11.46
C ARG A 91 5.70 3.86 -10.84
N VAL A 92 4.37 3.87 -10.68
CA VAL A 92 3.66 5.02 -10.09
C VAL A 92 4.14 5.29 -8.67
N ILE A 93 4.26 4.26 -7.82
CA ILE A 93 4.73 4.44 -6.44
C ILE A 93 6.14 5.05 -6.45
N THR A 94 7.06 4.51 -7.25
CA THR A 94 8.45 5.01 -7.32
C THR A 94 8.58 6.39 -7.95
N SER A 95 7.59 6.84 -8.72
CA SER A 95 7.59 8.17 -9.36
C SER A 95 7.29 9.32 -8.40
N LEU A 96 6.77 9.03 -7.19
CA LEU A 96 6.39 10.05 -6.23
C LEU A 96 7.60 10.86 -5.75
N ASP A 97 7.51 12.19 -5.75
CA ASP A 97 8.47 13.05 -5.05
C ASP A 97 8.23 12.96 -3.55
N SER A 98 9.09 12.23 -2.84
CA SER A 98 8.89 11.95 -1.41
C SER A 98 8.92 13.22 -0.57
N LYS A 99 9.72 14.24 -0.94
CA LYS A 99 9.78 15.50 -0.21
C LYS A 99 8.46 16.26 -0.36
N ALA A 100 7.94 16.34 -1.59
CA ALA A 100 6.64 16.96 -1.84
C ALA A 100 5.51 16.18 -1.15
N VAL A 101 5.58 14.85 -1.12
CA VAL A 101 4.61 14.01 -0.38
C VAL A 101 4.61 14.38 1.10
N GLY A 102 5.78 14.55 1.72
CA GLY A 102 5.88 14.96 3.12
C GLY A 102 5.21 16.31 3.40
N GLN A 103 5.38 17.29 2.50
CA GLN A 103 4.74 18.60 2.63
C GLN A 103 3.21 18.52 2.50
N VAL A 104 2.73 17.82 1.47
CA VAL A 104 1.29 17.62 1.24
C VAL A 104 0.66 16.81 2.37
N TYR A 105 1.38 15.83 2.93
CA TYR A 105 0.95 15.06 4.08
C TYR A 105 0.69 15.95 5.30
N GLN A 106 1.61 16.87 5.61
CA GLN A 106 1.44 17.81 6.73
C GLN A 106 0.25 18.75 6.50
N GLU A 107 0.07 19.25 5.28
CA GLU A 107 -1.07 20.11 4.96
C GLU A 107 -2.42 19.37 5.06
N LEU A 108 -2.47 18.12 4.58
CA LEU A 108 -3.66 17.28 4.64
C LEU A 108 -3.87 16.60 5.99
N LYS A 109 -2.92 16.73 6.94
CA LYS A 109 -2.92 15.97 8.19
C LYS A 109 -4.24 16.06 8.97
N PRO A 110 -4.86 17.25 9.17
CA PRO A 110 -6.16 17.32 9.87
C PRO A 110 -7.28 16.55 9.16
N LEU A 111 -7.28 16.54 7.82
CA LEU A 111 -8.26 15.82 7.01
C LEU A 111 -8.04 14.30 7.08
N LEU A 112 -6.78 13.88 6.97
CA LEU A 112 -6.41 12.46 7.01
C LEU A 112 -6.62 11.88 8.42
N ASP A 113 -6.34 12.64 9.49
CA ASP A 113 -6.62 12.25 10.87
C ASP A 113 -8.13 12.07 11.09
N ALA A 114 -8.96 12.97 10.55
CA ALA A 114 -10.41 12.84 10.63
C ALA A 114 -10.94 11.61 9.87
N ALA A 115 -10.43 11.34 8.66
CA ALA A 115 -10.78 10.15 7.90
C ALA A 115 -10.29 8.85 8.58
N HIS A 116 -9.13 8.91 9.23
CA HIS A 116 -8.59 7.80 10.01
C HIS A 116 -9.43 7.49 11.24
N ALA A 117 -9.88 8.51 11.98
CA ALA A 117 -10.66 8.38 13.20
C ALA A 117 -12.04 7.71 12.98
N GLU A 118 -12.58 7.71 11.76
CA GLU A 118 -13.82 6.99 11.43
C GLU A 118 -13.65 5.46 11.41
N LEU A 119 -12.43 4.97 11.24
CA LEU A 119 -12.11 3.55 11.07
C LEU A 119 -11.24 2.98 12.19
N ALA A 120 -10.37 3.82 12.76
CA ALA A 120 -9.35 3.38 13.69
C ALA A 120 -9.89 3.16 15.10
N PRO A 121 -9.34 2.17 15.85
CA PRO A 121 -9.61 2.05 17.27
C PRO A 121 -9.24 3.33 18.04
N PRO A 122 -9.94 3.66 19.14
CA PRO A 122 -9.59 4.79 19.99
C PRO A 122 -8.12 4.75 20.42
N GLY A 123 -7.44 5.91 20.38
CA GLY A 123 -6.05 6.05 20.82
C GLY A 123 -4.98 5.72 19.77
N ARG A 124 -5.34 5.17 18.60
CA ARG A 124 -4.37 4.93 17.52
C ARG A 124 -4.27 6.16 16.61
N SER A 125 -3.09 6.75 16.50
CA SER A 125 -2.84 7.87 15.56
C SER A 125 -2.63 7.39 14.13
N LEU A 126 -2.91 8.26 13.14
CA LEU A 126 -2.62 7.96 11.74
C LEU A 126 -1.12 7.68 11.51
N ASP A 127 -0.24 8.44 12.15
CA ASP A 127 1.22 8.29 12.00
C ASP A 127 1.69 6.90 12.50
N ALA A 128 1.15 6.43 13.62
CA ALA A 128 1.43 5.10 14.13
C ALA A 128 0.89 4.00 13.19
N THR A 129 -0.32 4.19 12.67
CA THR A 129 -0.93 3.28 11.67
C THR A 129 -0.09 3.20 10.40
N LEU A 130 0.36 4.33 9.84
CA LEU A 130 1.21 4.37 8.66
C LEU A 130 2.58 3.74 8.92
N SER A 131 3.20 4.02 10.07
CA SER A 131 4.45 3.38 10.47
C SER A 131 4.33 1.86 10.54
N GLN A 132 3.23 1.36 11.13
CA GLN A 132 2.94 -0.07 11.20
C GLN A 132 2.68 -0.68 9.81
N ALA A 133 1.89 -0.01 8.96
CA ALA A 133 1.57 -0.47 7.61
C ALA A 133 2.83 -0.57 6.74
N ILE A 134 3.65 0.49 6.71
CA ILE A 134 4.91 0.51 5.98
C ILE A 134 5.87 -0.55 6.54
N GLY A 135 6.01 -0.61 7.86
CA GLY A 135 6.87 -1.59 8.54
C GLY A 135 6.51 -3.04 8.25
N ARG A 136 5.22 -3.36 8.09
CA ARG A 136 4.79 -4.70 7.64
C ARG A 136 5.30 -5.02 6.25
N LEU A 137 5.11 -4.11 5.30
CA LEU A 137 5.49 -4.32 3.90
C LEU A 137 7.01 -4.36 3.72
N THR A 138 7.77 -3.48 4.38
CA THR A 138 9.23 -3.40 4.24
C THR A 138 9.97 -4.56 4.91
N ARG A 139 9.35 -5.23 5.88
CA ARG A 139 9.91 -6.43 6.53
C ARG A 139 9.72 -7.73 5.75
N VAL A 140 8.88 -7.76 4.72
CA VAL A 140 8.68 -8.96 3.90
C VAL A 140 9.99 -9.28 3.16
N PRO A 141 10.62 -10.44 3.41
CA PRO A 141 11.86 -10.77 2.71
C PRO A 141 11.60 -10.99 1.22
N VAL A 142 12.44 -10.40 0.37
CA VAL A 142 12.35 -10.62 -1.08
C VAL A 142 12.84 -12.04 -1.40
N PRO A 143 12.01 -12.92 -2.00
CA PRO A 143 12.42 -14.28 -2.31
C PRO A 143 13.59 -14.30 -3.30
N LYS A 144 14.60 -15.15 -3.01
CA LYS A 144 15.76 -15.36 -3.90
C LYS A 144 15.41 -16.22 -5.12
N THR A 145 14.41 -17.09 -4.97
CA THR A 145 13.87 -17.94 -6.01
C THR A 145 12.35 -17.75 -6.09
N PRO A 146 11.72 -18.02 -7.25
CA PRO A 146 10.27 -17.96 -7.37
C PRO A 146 9.61 -18.91 -6.35
N PRO A 147 8.72 -18.41 -5.46
CA PRO A 147 8.02 -19.25 -4.51
C PRO A 147 7.18 -20.31 -5.21
N GLU A 148 7.21 -21.54 -4.70
CA GLU A 148 6.35 -22.61 -5.14
C GLU A 148 4.90 -22.36 -4.70
N LEU A 149 3.97 -22.73 -5.58
CA LEU A 149 2.54 -22.63 -5.39
C LEU A 149 1.90 -24.01 -5.36
N ALA A 150 1.00 -24.22 -4.41
CA ALA A 150 0.14 -25.39 -4.34
C ALA A 150 -1.30 -25.01 -4.75
N PRO A 151 -2.00 -25.86 -5.53
CA PRO A 151 -3.42 -25.64 -5.82
C PRO A 151 -4.26 -25.81 -4.55
N ARG A 152 -5.23 -24.91 -4.35
CA ARG A 152 -6.24 -24.97 -3.28
C ARG A 152 -7.59 -24.61 -3.87
N GLY A 153 -8.32 -25.63 -4.32
CA GLY A 153 -9.54 -25.43 -5.10
C GLY A 153 -9.26 -24.69 -6.41
N ALA A 154 -10.00 -23.61 -6.66
CA ALA A 154 -9.80 -22.75 -7.85
C ALA A 154 -8.65 -21.74 -7.70
N LEU A 155 -7.96 -21.73 -6.54
CA LEU A 155 -6.91 -20.76 -6.21
C LEU A 155 -5.55 -21.44 -6.08
N TYR A 156 -4.51 -20.61 -5.97
CA TYR A 156 -3.16 -21.01 -5.60
C TYR A 156 -2.79 -20.41 -4.24
N VAL A 157 -2.10 -21.20 -3.43
CA VAL A 157 -1.48 -20.78 -2.15
C VAL A 157 0.02 -20.98 -2.23
N TYR A 158 0.79 -20.31 -1.38
CA TYR A 158 2.22 -20.58 -1.27
C TYR A 158 2.45 -21.95 -0.61
N ALA A 159 3.36 -22.74 -1.16
CA ALA A 159 3.73 -24.03 -0.59
C ALA A 159 4.61 -23.87 0.67
N ASP A 160 5.39 -22.77 0.73
CA ASP A 160 6.17 -22.40 1.92
C ASP A 160 5.22 -21.92 3.04
N PRO A 161 5.19 -22.59 4.21
CA PRO A 161 4.30 -22.23 5.30
C PRO A 161 4.54 -20.83 5.88
N GLY A 162 5.78 -20.33 5.83
CA GLY A 162 6.13 -19.00 6.30
C GLY A 162 5.56 -17.92 5.38
N LEU A 163 5.69 -18.08 4.06
CA LEU A 163 5.06 -17.19 3.08
C LEU A 163 3.52 -17.29 3.11
N GLU A 164 2.99 -18.50 3.34
CA GLU A 164 1.55 -18.70 3.44
C GLU A 164 0.96 -18.18 4.76
N ALA A 165 1.75 -18.07 5.83
CA ALA A 165 1.32 -17.47 7.10
C ALA A 165 1.29 -15.93 7.07
N LEU A 166 1.88 -15.30 6.04
CA LEU A 166 1.84 -13.85 5.89
C LEU A 166 0.42 -13.32 5.73
N GLY A 167 0.20 -12.08 6.19
CA GLY A 167 -1.05 -11.37 5.98
C GLY A 167 -1.35 -11.14 4.50
N ALA A 168 -2.59 -10.82 4.20
CA ALA A 168 -3.04 -10.60 2.84
C ALA A 168 -2.34 -9.39 2.18
N ALA A 169 -2.01 -8.35 2.95
CA ALA A 169 -1.23 -7.20 2.47
C ALA A 169 0.18 -7.62 2.03
N GLU A 170 0.89 -8.36 2.86
CA GLU A 170 2.23 -8.86 2.59
C GLU A 170 2.23 -9.83 1.39
N LYS A 171 1.21 -10.69 1.27
CA LYS A 171 1.04 -11.55 0.08
C LYS A 171 0.76 -10.76 -1.20
N HIS A 172 0.09 -9.60 -1.13
CA HIS A 172 -0.04 -8.73 -2.31
C HIS A 172 1.32 -8.21 -2.78
N LEU A 173 2.20 -7.85 -1.84
CA LEU A 173 3.57 -7.45 -2.17
C LEU A 173 4.35 -8.61 -2.84
N LEU A 174 4.24 -9.85 -2.33
CA LEU A 174 4.84 -11.03 -2.96
C LEU A 174 4.36 -11.26 -4.40
N ARG A 175 3.09 -10.98 -4.70
CA ARG A 175 2.52 -11.12 -6.05
C ARG A 175 3.14 -10.16 -7.06
N MET A 176 3.68 -9.03 -6.61
CA MET A 176 4.36 -8.06 -7.47
C MET A 176 5.68 -8.60 -8.03
N GLY A 177 6.27 -9.62 -7.38
CA GLY A 177 7.52 -10.23 -7.78
C GLY A 177 8.75 -9.47 -7.27
N PRO A 178 9.94 -10.12 -7.26
CA PRO A 178 11.10 -9.62 -6.52
C PRO A 178 11.58 -8.22 -6.93
N GLU A 179 11.48 -7.86 -8.20
CA GLU A 179 11.92 -6.54 -8.69
C GLU A 179 11.01 -5.42 -8.17
N ASN A 180 9.69 -5.56 -8.38
CA ASN A 180 8.70 -4.59 -7.91
C ASN A 180 8.65 -4.51 -6.39
N MET A 181 8.83 -5.63 -5.69
CA MET A 181 8.96 -5.63 -4.23
C MET A 181 10.08 -4.69 -3.77
N ARG A 182 11.30 -4.82 -4.33
CA ARG A 182 12.44 -3.97 -3.94
C ARG A 182 12.15 -2.50 -4.21
N LYS A 183 11.62 -2.18 -5.39
CA LYS A 183 11.24 -0.81 -5.79
C LYS A 183 10.24 -0.20 -4.80
N VAL A 184 9.16 -0.92 -4.52
CA VAL A 184 8.11 -0.47 -3.60
C VAL A 184 8.63 -0.37 -2.17
N GLN A 185 9.36 -1.36 -1.67
CA GLN A 185 9.91 -1.34 -0.31
C GLN A 185 10.90 -0.20 -0.11
N ALA A 186 11.81 0.05 -1.07
CA ALA A 186 12.73 1.18 -0.99
C ALA A 186 11.97 2.50 -0.94
N LYS A 187 10.95 2.66 -1.78
CA LYS A 187 10.13 3.87 -1.82
C LYS A 187 9.30 4.07 -0.56
N LEU A 188 8.73 3.01 0.01
CA LEU A 188 7.98 3.10 1.26
C LEU A 188 8.88 3.53 2.43
N THR A 189 10.14 3.05 2.48
CA THR A 189 11.13 3.50 3.46
C THR A 189 11.45 4.99 3.29
N GLU A 190 11.68 5.43 2.06
CA GLU A 190 11.92 6.85 1.73
C GLU A 190 10.74 7.74 2.15
N LEU A 191 9.52 7.31 1.86
CA LEU A 191 8.30 8.00 2.27
C LEU A 191 8.14 8.05 3.79
N ALA A 192 8.41 6.95 4.50
CA ALA A 192 8.34 6.95 5.97
C ALA A 192 9.25 8.02 6.59
N THR A 193 10.45 8.19 6.05
CA THR A 193 11.36 9.28 6.46
C THR A 193 10.80 10.65 6.11
N ALA A 194 10.30 10.84 4.89
CA ALA A 194 9.79 12.14 4.44
C ALA A 194 8.53 12.61 5.20
N LEU A 195 7.70 11.67 5.65
CA LEU A 195 6.53 11.93 6.48
C LEU A 195 6.89 12.19 7.95
N GLY A 196 8.12 11.91 8.37
CA GLY A 196 8.54 12.01 9.78
C GLY A 196 7.85 10.97 10.67
N LEU A 197 7.55 9.78 10.13
CA LEU A 197 6.83 8.75 10.87
C LEU A 197 7.69 8.20 12.03
N PRO A 198 7.06 7.85 13.17
CA PRO A 198 7.78 7.22 14.27
C PRO A 198 8.36 5.86 13.84
N SER A 199 9.44 5.43 14.47
CA SER A 199 9.96 4.09 14.25
C SER A 199 8.91 3.04 14.63
N PRO A 200 8.84 1.88 13.96
CA PRO A 200 7.85 0.84 14.28
C PRO A 200 7.87 0.35 15.74
N GLU A 201 8.98 0.53 16.46
CA GLU A 201 9.09 0.25 17.90
C GLU A 201 8.42 1.34 18.76
N GLN A 202 8.52 2.59 18.34
CA GLN A 202 7.89 3.74 19.00
C GLN A 202 6.37 3.75 18.77
N ALA A 203 5.92 3.30 17.59
CA ALA A 203 4.50 3.20 17.24
C ALA A 203 3.73 2.11 18.02
N ARG A 204 4.41 1.26 18.80
CA ARG A 204 3.80 0.20 19.63
C ARG A 204 3.50 0.64 21.07
N GLN A 205 3.93 1.83 21.48
CA GLN A 205 3.66 2.33 22.83
C GLN A 205 2.30 3.02 22.85
N PRO A 206 1.43 2.70 23.83
CA PRO A 206 0.12 3.32 23.98
C PRO A 206 0.20 4.81 24.33
#